data_AF-A0A1G8AYH4-F1
#
_entry.id   AF-A0A1G8AYH4-F1
#
_cell.length_a   1.000
_cell.length_b   1.000
_cell.length_c   1.000
_cell.angle_alpha   90.00
_cell.angle_beta   90.00
_cell.angle_gamma   90.00
#
_symmetry.space_group_name_H-M   'P 1'
#
loop_
_entity.id
_entity.type
_entity.pdbx_description
1 polymer ?
#
loop_
_entity_poly.entity_id
_entity_poly.type
_entity_poly.pdbx_seq_one_letter_code
_entity_poly.pdbx_strand_id
1 'polypeptide(L)'
;MAGGEERIGQRIAALRKIRRMTQRQVATQANISLSLLQKVEAGSRAATPVLVAAVAPVLRVSSRELYGQPFVMDQSHTAIPRLHASLARFDVLIPPMRPPRRAYSQLKAETDEVNRLRQAGNYTQLGERVPPLLDEIGPLIQGAVGVERERLGHLLALLYFAAHSLA
;
A
#
# COMPACT_ATOMS: atom_id res chain seq x y z
N MET A 1 23.56 12.70 -10.91
CA MET A 1 22.41 11.86 -10.52
C MET A 1 21.53 11.57 -11.75
N ALA A 2 22.03 10.79 -12.73
CA ALA A 2 21.34 10.56 -14.03
C ALA A 2 21.09 9.07 -14.35
N GLY A 3 21.57 8.13 -13.52
CA GLY A 3 21.54 6.70 -13.84
C GLY A 3 20.26 5.94 -13.50
N GLY A 4 19.23 6.62 -12.97
CA GLY A 4 17.96 5.98 -12.57
C GLY A 4 16.93 5.92 -13.71
N GLU A 5 16.76 7.01 -14.43
CA GLU A 5 15.71 7.17 -15.45
C GLU A 5 16.03 6.44 -16.77
N GLU A 6 17.30 6.44 -17.16
CA GLU A 6 17.82 5.68 -18.32
C GLU A 6 17.50 4.18 -18.20
N ARG A 7 17.52 3.66 -16.97
CA ARG A 7 17.22 2.25 -16.70
C ARG A 7 15.74 1.92 -16.83
N ILE A 8 14.83 2.89 -16.65
CA ILE A 8 13.39 2.65 -16.70
C ILE A 8 12.94 2.43 -18.15
N GLY A 9 13.36 3.30 -19.07
CA GLY A 9 13.05 3.17 -20.50
C GLY A 9 13.56 1.84 -21.07
N GLN A 10 14.80 1.48 -20.73
CA GLN A 10 15.39 0.20 -21.11
C GLN A 10 14.64 -1.00 -20.51
N ARG A 11 14.18 -0.91 -19.25
CA ARG A 11 13.39 -1.96 -18.60
C ARG A 11 12.00 -2.12 -19.22
N ILE A 12 11.34 -1.01 -19.56
CA ILE A 12 10.09 -1.03 -20.32
C ILE A 12 10.29 -1.77 -21.64
N ALA A 13 11.36 -1.45 -22.38
CA ALA A 13 11.67 -2.11 -23.65
C ALA A 13 11.94 -3.61 -23.47
N ALA A 14 12.66 -4.00 -22.42
CA ALA A 14 12.94 -5.40 -22.10
C ALA A 14 11.66 -6.19 -21.77
N LEU A 15 10.83 -5.68 -20.86
CA LEU A 15 9.57 -6.33 -20.48
C LEU A 15 8.59 -6.40 -21.65
N ARG A 16 8.50 -5.35 -22.46
CA ARG A 16 7.71 -5.36 -23.69
C ARG A 16 8.14 -6.49 -24.63
N LYS A 17 9.45 -6.68 -24.84
CA LYS A 17 10.00 -7.77 -25.67
C LYS A 17 9.68 -9.15 -25.07
N ILE A 18 9.84 -9.33 -23.76
CA ILE A 18 9.48 -10.57 -23.04
C ILE A 18 8.00 -10.92 -23.26
N ARG A 19 7.12 -9.92 -23.23
CA ARG A 19 5.68 -10.07 -23.45
C ARG A 19 5.27 -10.07 -24.93
N ARG A 20 6.24 -10.07 -25.85
CA ARG A 20 6.03 -10.10 -27.31
C ARG A 20 5.11 -8.98 -27.81
N MET A 21 5.16 -7.82 -27.18
CA MET A 21 4.36 -6.66 -27.56
C MET A 21 5.18 -5.70 -28.43
N THR A 22 4.55 -5.10 -29.45
CA THR A 22 5.14 -4.02 -30.23
C THR A 22 5.01 -2.68 -29.50
N GLN A 23 5.86 -1.71 -29.82
CA GLN A 23 5.72 -0.35 -29.26
C GLN A 23 4.35 0.26 -29.60
N ARG A 24 3.82 -0.01 -30.80
CA ARG A 24 2.49 0.45 -31.20
C ARG A 24 1.40 -0.15 -30.33
N GLN A 25 1.43 -1.46 -30.07
CA GLN A 25 0.46 -2.11 -29.19
C GLN A 25 0.49 -1.55 -27.77
N VAL A 26 1.68 -1.35 -27.19
CA VAL A 26 1.81 -0.76 -25.85
C VAL A 26 1.30 0.68 -25.84
N ALA A 27 1.70 1.50 -26.83
CA ALA A 27 1.26 2.88 -26.92
C ALA A 27 -0.25 3.01 -27.03
N THR A 28 -0.89 2.19 -27.87
CA THR A 28 -2.34 2.15 -28.03
C THR A 28 -3.05 1.70 -26.74
N GLN A 29 -2.58 0.63 -26.10
CA GLN A 29 -3.22 0.11 -24.88
C GLN A 29 -3.00 1.03 -23.66
N ALA A 30 -1.88 1.73 -23.59
CA ALA A 30 -1.56 2.69 -22.53
C ALA A 30 -2.10 4.10 -22.79
N ASN A 31 -2.77 4.34 -23.92
CA ASN A 31 -3.26 5.65 -24.36
C ASN A 31 -2.16 6.74 -24.36
N ILE A 32 -0.97 6.41 -24.87
CA ILE A 32 0.15 7.34 -25.02
C ILE A 32 0.60 7.42 -26.48
N SER A 33 1.32 8.48 -26.83
CA SER A 33 1.86 8.60 -28.19
C SER A 33 3.01 7.61 -28.42
N LEU A 34 3.02 6.97 -29.59
CA LEU A 34 4.09 6.05 -30.00
C LEU A 34 5.46 6.75 -29.98
N SER A 35 5.52 8.01 -30.42
CA SER A 35 6.74 8.81 -30.41
C SER A 35 7.27 9.05 -28.99
N LEU A 36 6.39 9.24 -28.00
CA LEU A 36 6.80 9.37 -26.60
C LEU A 36 7.40 8.06 -26.09
N LEU A 37 6.75 6.92 -26.34
CA LEU A 37 7.27 5.61 -25.92
C LEU A 37 8.63 5.31 -26.58
N GLN A 38 8.81 5.63 -27.86
CA GLN A 38 10.08 5.46 -28.57
C GLN A 38 11.21 6.28 -27.95
N LYS A 39 10.96 7.56 -27.66
CA LYS A 39 11.97 8.44 -27.04
C LYS A 39 12.35 7.96 -25.65
N VAL A 40 11.38 7.46 -24.88
CA VAL A 40 11.62 6.90 -23.56
C VAL A 40 12.41 5.59 -23.63
N GLU A 41 12.02 4.63 -24.48
CA GLU A 41 12.75 3.37 -24.63
C GLU A 41 14.18 3.57 -25.17
N ALA A 42 14.40 4.62 -25.97
CA ALA A 42 15.71 4.99 -26.51
C ALA A 42 16.58 5.82 -25.54
N GLY A 43 16.07 6.18 -24.35
CA GLY A 43 16.79 6.99 -23.37
C GLY A 43 16.86 8.49 -23.70
N SER A 44 16.33 8.93 -24.84
CA SER A 44 16.34 10.34 -25.24
C SER A 44 15.29 11.20 -24.52
N ARG A 45 14.38 10.58 -23.75
CA ARG A 45 13.43 11.28 -22.88
C ARG A 45 13.23 10.50 -21.57
N ALA A 46 13.19 11.21 -20.46
CA ALA A 46 12.92 10.61 -19.15
C ALA A 46 11.51 9.97 -19.10
N ALA A 47 11.43 8.81 -18.44
CA ALA A 47 10.16 8.15 -18.16
C ALA A 47 9.45 8.88 -17.00
N THR A 48 8.40 9.66 -17.31
CA THR A 48 7.64 10.36 -16.27
C THR A 48 6.81 9.37 -15.45
N PRO A 49 6.49 9.68 -14.18
CA PRO A 49 5.63 8.82 -13.35
C PRO A 49 4.28 8.50 -14.00
N VAL A 50 3.70 9.46 -14.72
CA VAL A 50 2.44 9.29 -15.46
C VAL A 50 2.59 8.23 -16.56
N LEU A 51 3.68 8.27 -17.33
CA LEU A 51 3.95 7.27 -18.36
C LEU A 51 4.19 5.89 -17.77
N VAL A 52 4.95 5.81 -16.67
CA VAL A 52 5.21 4.55 -15.97
C VAL A 52 3.91 3.94 -15.46
N ALA A 53 3.03 4.74 -14.85
CA ALA A 53 1.72 4.30 -14.37
C ALA A 53 0.78 3.85 -15.50
N ALA A 54 0.85 4.48 -16.68
CA ALA A 54 0.05 4.08 -17.85
C ALA A 54 0.56 2.76 -18.48
N VAL A 55 1.88 2.55 -18.52
CA VAL A 55 2.49 1.39 -19.18
C VAL A 55 2.53 0.15 -18.28
N ALA A 56 2.62 0.30 -16.96
CA ALA A 56 2.71 -0.82 -16.01
C ALA A 56 1.55 -1.83 -16.13
N PRO A 57 0.27 -1.44 -16.13
CA PRO A 57 -0.85 -2.37 -16.28
C PRO A 57 -0.84 -3.11 -17.63
N VAL A 58 -0.47 -2.41 -18.70
CA VAL A 58 -0.37 -2.96 -20.06
C VAL A 58 0.70 -4.05 -20.14
N LEU A 59 1.84 -3.81 -19.48
CA LEU A 59 2.90 -4.78 -19.34
C LEU A 59 2.67 -5.79 -18.20
N ARG A 60 1.49 -5.79 -17.54
CA ARG A 60 1.15 -6.64 -16.39
C ARG A 60 2.29 -6.75 -15.37
N VAL A 61 2.79 -5.59 -14.95
CA VAL A 61 3.81 -5.41 -13.90
C VAL A 61 3.40 -4.25 -13.01
N SER A 62 4.03 -4.11 -11.85
CA SER A 62 3.86 -2.92 -11.02
C SER A 62 4.76 -1.78 -11.50
N SER A 63 4.39 -0.52 -11.23
CA SER A 63 5.28 0.63 -11.47
C SER A 63 6.61 0.47 -10.73
N ARG A 64 6.60 -0.16 -9.55
CA ARG A 64 7.76 -0.45 -8.71
C ARG A 64 8.78 -1.36 -9.42
N GLU A 65 8.30 -2.36 -10.16
CA GLU A 65 9.12 -3.25 -10.98
C GLU A 65 9.77 -2.48 -12.14
N LEU A 66 9.05 -1.54 -12.77
CA LEU A 66 9.62 -0.65 -13.80
C LEU A 66 10.70 0.27 -13.23
N TYR A 67 10.55 0.76 -12.00
CA TYR A 67 11.59 1.50 -11.27
C TYR A 67 12.80 0.63 -10.88
N GLY A 68 12.70 -0.69 -10.98
CA GLY A 68 13.82 -1.60 -10.73
C GLY A 68 14.09 -1.88 -9.28
N GLN A 69 13.13 -1.60 -8.43
CA GLN A 69 13.17 -2.09 -7.08
C GLN A 69 12.91 -3.60 -7.14
N PRO A 70 13.76 -4.44 -6.51
CA PRO A 70 13.59 -5.88 -6.52
C PRO A 70 12.19 -6.25 -6.05
N PHE A 71 11.50 -7.11 -6.80
CA PHE A 71 10.32 -7.79 -6.31
C PHE A 71 10.77 -8.80 -5.27
N VAL A 72 10.92 -8.34 -4.02
CA VAL A 72 10.84 -9.22 -2.88
C VAL A 72 9.35 -9.53 -2.74
N MET A 73 8.95 -10.80 -2.81
CA MET A 73 7.64 -11.23 -2.30
C MET A 73 7.64 -10.94 -0.80
N ASP A 74 7.40 -9.69 -0.45
CA ASP A 74 7.33 -9.24 0.91
C ASP A 74 5.87 -9.37 1.35
N GLN A 75 5.68 -10.13 2.42
CA GLN A 75 4.39 -10.45 3.04
C GLN A 75 3.60 -9.18 3.42
N SER A 76 4.27 -8.01 3.39
CA SER A 76 3.76 -6.64 3.42
C SER A 76 2.64 -6.30 2.42
N HIS A 77 2.47 -7.03 1.30
CA HIS A 77 1.37 -6.75 0.34
C HIS A 77 0.00 -7.30 0.77
N THR A 78 -0.09 -8.10 1.84
CA THR A 78 -1.38 -8.47 2.43
C THR A 78 -1.91 -7.39 3.37
N ALA A 79 -1.03 -6.57 3.94
CA ALA A 79 -1.40 -5.56 4.93
C ALA A 79 -2.25 -4.46 4.31
N ILE A 80 -1.93 -3.97 3.11
CA ILE A 80 -2.66 -2.87 2.46
C ILE A 80 -4.11 -3.29 2.10
N PRO A 81 -4.38 -4.40 1.40
CA PRO A 81 -5.74 -4.88 1.18
C PRO A 81 -6.49 -5.21 2.48
N ARG A 82 -5.79 -5.75 3.50
CA ARG A 82 -6.38 -6.00 4.83
C ARG A 82 -6.75 -4.71 5.55
N LEU A 83 -5.90 -3.69 5.51
CA LEU A 83 -6.16 -2.37 6.05
C LEU A 83 -7.34 -1.72 5.32
N HIS A 84 -7.38 -1.75 3.99
CA HIS A 84 -8.55 -1.26 3.24
C HIS A 84 -9.83 -2.00 3.61
N ALA A 85 -9.78 -3.33 3.79
CA ALA A 85 -10.93 -4.12 4.24
C ALA A 85 -11.37 -3.79 5.68
N SER A 86 -10.44 -3.58 6.60
CA SER A 86 -10.71 -3.16 7.98
C SER A 86 -11.26 -1.73 8.04
N LEU A 87 -10.72 -0.80 7.25
CA LEU A 87 -11.23 0.56 7.11
C LEU A 87 -12.65 0.57 6.53
N ALA A 88 -12.94 -0.29 5.55
CA ALA A 88 -14.28 -0.44 4.98
C ALA A 88 -15.29 -1.06 5.97
N ARG A 89 -14.82 -1.73 7.03
CA ARG A 89 -15.66 -2.32 8.09
C ARG A 89 -15.97 -1.34 9.23
N PHE A 90 -15.45 -0.12 9.19
CA PHE A 90 -15.70 0.89 10.22
C PHE A 90 -17.20 1.19 10.42
N ASP A 91 -18.02 0.99 9.37
CA ASP A 91 -19.49 1.15 9.41
C ASP A 91 -20.27 -0.17 9.69
N VAL A 92 -19.60 -1.31 9.89
CA VAL A 92 -20.29 -2.57 10.18
C VAL A 92 -20.63 -2.65 11.67
N LEU A 93 -21.90 -2.40 11.98
CA LEU A 93 -22.45 -2.36 13.33
C LEU A 93 -22.29 -3.67 14.14
N ILE A 94 -22.08 -4.82 13.49
CA ILE A 94 -22.00 -6.12 14.17
C ILE A 94 -21.07 -7.08 13.39
N PRO A 95 -19.87 -7.44 13.90
CA PRO A 95 -19.14 -8.60 13.39
C PRO A 95 -19.84 -9.90 13.80
N PRO A 96 -19.93 -10.91 12.92
CA PRO A 96 -20.60 -12.19 13.21
C PRO A 96 -19.91 -13.03 14.30
N MET A 97 -18.66 -12.70 14.66
CA MET A 97 -17.90 -13.33 15.73
C MET A 97 -17.29 -12.24 16.61
N ARG A 98 -17.76 -12.09 17.86
CA ARG A 98 -17.10 -11.22 18.85
C ARG A 98 -15.99 -12.03 19.52
N PRO A 99 -14.69 -11.73 19.29
CA PRO A 99 -13.64 -12.27 20.16
C PRO A 99 -13.88 -11.79 21.60
N PRO A 100 -13.37 -12.52 22.61
CA PRO A 100 -13.50 -12.11 24.01
C PRO A 100 -12.89 -10.71 24.18
N ARG A 101 -13.68 -9.78 24.75
CA ARG A 101 -13.27 -8.38 24.92
C ARG A 101 -12.02 -8.30 25.78
N ARG A 102 -10.91 -7.83 25.21
CA ARG A 102 -9.70 -7.52 25.97
C ARG A 102 -9.95 -6.34 26.89
N ALA A 103 -9.28 -6.32 28.04
CA ALA A 103 -9.32 -5.16 28.92
C ALA A 103 -8.67 -3.96 28.24
N TYR A 104 -9.15 -2.73 28.55
CA TYR A 104 -8.58 -1.50 28.00
C TYR A 104 -7.05 -1.39 28.18
N SER A 105 -6.52 -1.86 29.31
CA SER A 105 -5.07 -1.89 29.58
C SER A 105 -4.29 -2.75 28.57
N GLN A 106 -4.87 -3.85 28.11
CA GLN A 106 -4.27 -4.72 27.10
C GLN A 106 -4.31 -4.06 25.71
N LEU A 107 -5.45 -3.45 25.35
CA LEU A 107 -5.57 -2.70 24.08
C LEU A 107 -4.60 -1.52 24.04
N LYS A 108 -4.44 -0.80 25.15
CA LYS A 108 -3.46 0.27 25.27
C LYS A 108 -2.03 -0.24 25.08
N ALA A 109 -1.65 -1.33 25.74
CA ALA A 109 -0.31 -1.88 25.64
C ALA A 109 0.03 -2.33 24.20
N GLU A 110 -0.93 -2.91 23.48
CA GLU A 110 -0.77 -3.29 22.08
C GLU A 110 -0.63 -2.07 21.15
N THR A 111 -1.43 -1.01 21.38
CA THR A 111 -1.29 0.26 20.64
C THR A 111 0.05 0.95 20.94
N ASP A 112 0.56 0.86 22.16
CA ASP A 112 1.88 1.37 22.53
C ASP A 112 3.01 0.59 21.82
N GLU A 113 2.87 -0.74 21.67
CA GLU A 113 3.78 -1.58 20.88
C GLU A 113 3.76 -1.19 19.39
N VAL A 114 2.58 -0.98 18.81
CA VAL A 114 2.42 -0.49 17.43
C VAL A 114 3.18 0.83 17.24
N ASN A 115 3.07 1.77 18.18
CA ASN A 115 3.81 3.03 18.11
C ASN A 115 5.33 2.84 18.21
N ARG A 116 5.80 1.92 19.04
CA ARG A 116 7.23 1.57 19.11
C ARG A 116 7.73 0.96 17.81
N LEU A 117 6.99 0.02 17.21
CA LEU A 117 7.33 -0.59 15.92
C LEU A 117 7.40 0.46 14.81
N ARG A 118 6.48 1.43 14.81
CA ARG A 118 6.50 2.56 13.88
C ARG A 118 7.76 3.41 14.03
N GLN A 119 8.11 3.77 15.27
CA GLN A 119 9.31 4.57 15.55
C GLN A 119 10.60 3.81 15.20
N ALA A 120 10.61 2.49 15.35
CA ALA A 120 11.72 1.62 14.98
C ALA A 120 11.78 1.31 13.46
N GLY A 121 10.81 1.77 12.66
CA GLY A 121 10.75 1.50 11.21
C GLY A 121 10.42 0.05 10.84
N ASN A 122 9.86 -0.74 11.76
CA ASN A 122 9.52 -2.15 11.53
C ASN A 122 8.14 -2.29 10.89
N TYR A 123 8.03 -1.87 9.63
CA TYR A 123 6.77 -1.79 8.90
C TYR A 123 6.11 -3.15 8.60
N THR A 124 6.90 -4.23 8.52
CA THR A 124 6.39 -5.59 8.35
C THR A 124 5.55 -6.02 9.55
N GLN A 125 6.08 -5.91 10.77
CA GLN A 125 5.32 -6.24 11.99
C GLN A 125 4.17 -5.26 12.25
N LEU A 126 4.35 -4.00 11.85
CA LEU A 126 3.29 -2.99 11.94
C LEU A 126 2.07 -3.38 11.09
N GLY A 127 2.30 -3.84 9.86
CA GLY A 127 1.25 -4.30 8.94
C GLY A 127 0.48 -5.54 9.42
N GLU A 128 1.08 -6.37 10.28
CA GLU A 128 0.43 -7.54 10.87
C GLU A 128 -0.42 -7.19 12.09
N ARG A 129 0.04 -6.24 12.93
CA ARG A 129 -0.58 -5.90 14.22
C ARG A 129 -1.69 -4.86 14.14
N VAL A 130 -1.60 -3.92 13.20
CA VAL A 130 -2.59 -2.83 13.10
C VAL A 130 -3.99 -3.31 12.67
N PRO A 131 -4.16 -4.16 11.63
CA PRO A 131 -5.50 -4.55 11.18
C PRO A 131 -6.36 -5.27 12.24
N PRO A 132 -5.86 -6.27 12.99
CA PRO A 132 -6.64 -6.90 14.06
C PRO A 132 -7.09 -5.94 15.16
N LEU A 133 -6.26 -4.95 15.51
CA LEU A 133 -6.60 -3.95 16.52
C LEU A 133 -7.67 -2.97 16.02
N LEU A 134 -7.64 -2.60 14.73
CA LEU A 134 -8.70 -1.79 14.12
C LEU A 134 -10.03 -2.55 14.10
N ASP A 135 -10.00 -3.84 13.74
CA ASP A 135 -11.18 -4.72 13.73
C ASP A 135 -11.77 -4.93 15.14
N GLU A 136 -10.95 -4.84 16.19
CA GLU A 136 -11.38 -4.99 17.60
C GLU A 136 -11.88 -3.66 18.20
N ILE A 137 -11.15 -2.56 18.04
CA ILE A 137 -11.47 -1.27 18.68
C ILE A 137 -12.59 -0.53 17.93
N GLY A 138 -12.68 -0.67 16.61
CA GLY A 138 -13.69 -0.01 15.78
C GLY A 138 -15.12 -0.28 16.25
N PRO A 139 -15.55 -1.54 16.44
CA PRO A 139 -16.88 -1.85 16.95
C PRO A 139 -17.09 -1.44 18.42
N LEU A 140 -16.03 -1.40 19.24
CA LEU A 140 -16.13 -1.04 20.66
C LEU A 140 -16.50 0.43 20.85
N ILE A 141 -16.00 1.34 20.01
CA ILE A 141 -16.30 2.77 20.13
C ILE A 141 -17.77 3.10 19.85
N GLN A 142 -18.46 2.28 19.05
CA GLN A 142 -19.87 2.48 18.69
C GLN A 142 -20.82 2.22 19.87
N GLY A 143 -20.43 1.35 20.80
CA GLY A 143 -21.18 1.07 22.02
C GLY A 143 -20.68 1.82 23.26
N ALA A 144 -19.60 2.59 23.15
CA ALA A 144 -18.97 3.28 24.27
C ALA A 144 -19.54 4.70 24.44
N VAL A 145 -19.64 5.14 25.69
CA VAL A 145 -20.10 6.49 26.06
C VAL A 145 -19.14 7.15 27.05
N GLY A 146 -19.15 8.48 27.11
CA GLY A 146 -18.32 9.25 28.03
C GLY A 146 -16.83 8.94 27.93
N VAL A 147 -16.17 8.77 29.09
CA VAL A 147 -14.71 8.58 29.22
C VAL A 147 -14.21 7.32 28.49
N GLU A 148 -15.03 6.27 28.38
CA GLU A 148 -14.67 5.07 27.64
C GLU A 148 -14.54 5.35 26.14
N ARG A 149 -15.46 6.15 25.58
CA ARG A 149 -15.44 6.54 24.18
C ARG A 149 -14.23 7.40 23.83
N GLU A 150 -13.89 8.35 24.70
CA GLU A 150 -12.69 9.20 24.54
C GLU A 150 -11.41 8.36 24.54
N ARG A 151 -11.30 7.41 25.48
CA ARG A 151 -10.17 6.50 25.60
C ARG A 151 -10.00 5.60 24.38
N LEU A 152 -11.07 5.01 23.87
CA LEU A 152 -11.04 4.18 22.66
C LEU A 152 -10.78 5.01 21.40
N GLY A 153 -11.34 6.22 21.32
CA GLY A 153 -11.10 7.17 20.23
C GLY A 153 -9.63 7.57 20.13
N HIS A 154 -8.96 7.78 21.27
CA HIS A 154 -7.52 8.04 21.29
C HIS A 154 -6.71 6.87 20.75
N LEU A 155 -7.04 5.62 21.13
CA LEU A 155 -6.35 4.44 20.60
C LEU A 155 -6.57 4.28 19.09
N LEU A 156 -7.79 4.52 18.60
CA LEU A 156 -8.09 4.48 17.17
C LEU A 156 -7.27 5.51 16.40
N ALA A 157 -7.23 6.76 16.86
CA ALA A 157 -6.45 7.83 16.21
C ALA A 157 -4.96 7.45 16.06
N LEU A 158 -4.38 6.82 17.09
CA LEU A 158 -3.00 6.33 17.05
C LEU A 158 -2.82 5.18 16.05
N LEU A 159 -3.77 4.25 15.97
CA LEU A 159 -3.73 3.15 14.99
C LEU A 159 -3.89 3.66 13.55
N TYR A 160 -4.77 4.63 13.31
CA TYR A 160 -4.90 5.28 12.00
C TYR A 160 -3.63 6.00 11.59
N PHE A 161 -2.98 6.71 12.53
CA PHE A 161 -1.71 7.38 12.26
C PHE A 161 -0.58 6.37 11.96
N ALA A 162 -0.54 5.25 12.68
CA ALA A 162 0.39 4.16 12.39
C ALA A 162 0.10 3.50 11.03
N ALA A 163 -1.17 3.28 10.68
CA ALA A 163 -1.57 2.76 9.38
C ALA A 163 -1.16 3.70 8.24
N HIS A 164 -1.28 5.02 8.42
CA HIS A 164 -0.86 6.01 7.43
C HIS A 164 0.64 5.92 7.12
N SER A 165 1.47 5.56 8.10
CA SER A 165 2.92 5.38 7.86
C SER A 165 3.30 4.14 7.05
N LEU A 166 2.32 3.29 6.69
CA LEU A 166 2.49 2.14 5.79
C LEU A 166 2.17 2.45 4.32
N ALA A 167 1.61 3.63 4.02
CA ALA A 167 1.23 4.09 2.68
C ALA A 167 2.28 5.04 2.10
#